data_AF-A0A7Y8IZK7-F1
#
_entry.id   AF-A0A7Y8IZK7-F1
#
_cell.length_a   1.000
_cell.length_b   1.000
_cell.length_c   1.000
_cell.angle_alpha   90.00
_cell.angle_beta   90.00
_cell.angle_gamma   90.00
#
_symmetry.space_group_name_H-M   'P 1'
#
loop_
_entity.id
_entity.type
_entity.pdbx_description
1 polymer ?
#
loop_
_entity_poly.entity_id
_entity_poly.type
_entity_poly.pdbx_seq_one_letter_code
_entity_poly.pdbx_strand_id
1 'polypeptide(L)' 'MATKKSTLRFEDYIKGIERLRPDEQLNLIQIISARLKTNLRRGKVKHSLMELEGLGAPIWKGIDAQQYVNKERKSWD' A
#
# COMPACT_ATOMS: atom_id res chain seq x y z
N MET A 1 -34.86 -10.67 23.44
CA MET A 1 -33.92 -11.79 23.23
C MET A 1 -32.51 -11.22 23.10
N ALA A 2 -31.68 -11.32 24.15
CA ALA A 2 -30.33 -10.77 24.14
C ALA A 2 -29.38 -11.74 23.42
N THR A 3 -28.80 -11.32 22.29
CA THR A 3 -27.78 -12.09 21.60
C THR A 3 -26.48 -12.04 22.41
N LYS A 4 -26.18 -13.12 23.14
CA LYS A 4 -24.86 -13.31 23.77
C LYS A 4 -23.82 -13.31 22.65
N LYS A 5 -22.97 -12.28 22.60
CA LYS A 5 -21.75 -12.28 21.79
C LYS A 5 -20.81 -13.32 22.37
N SER A 6 -20.85 -14.53 21.84
CA SER A 6 -19.86 -15.55 22.13
C SER A 6 -18.51 -15.06 21.59
N THR A 7 -17.54 -14.88 22.48
CA THR A 7 -16.16 -14.56 22.11
C THR A 7 -15.54 -15.78 21.43
N LEU A 8 -15.58 -15.80 20.11
CA LEU A 8 -14.93 -16.84 19.29
C LEU A 8 -13.41 -16.70 19.43
N ARG A 9 -12.75 -17.80 19.80
CA ARG A 9 -11.29 -17.88 19.88
C ARG A 9 -10.72 -18.25 18.51
N PHE A 10 -9.42 -17.98 18.32
CA PHE A 10 -8.73 -18.30 17.06
C PHE A 10 -8.86 -19.79 16.68
N GLU A 11 -8.82 -20.67 17.67
CA GLU A 11 -8.97 -22.12 17.53
C GLU A 11 -10.33 -22.54 16.94
N ASP A 12 -11.39 -21.77 17.20
CA ASP A 12 -12.73 -22.04 16.67
C ASP A 12 -12.78 -21.81 15.15
N TYR A 13 -11.99 -20.87 14.64
CA TYR A 13 -11.86 -20.61 13.21
C TYR A 13 -11.10 -21.73 12.51
N ILE A 14 -10.02 -22.25 13.11
CA ILE A 14 -9.26 -23.37 12.52
C ILE A 14 -10.17 -24.59 12.36
N LYS A 15 -10.90 -24.96 13.43
CA LYS A 15 -11.87 -26.07 13.39
C LYS A 15 -13.00 -25.83 12.39
N GLY A 16 -13.42 -24.58 12.21
CA GLY A 16 -14.41 -24.20 11.21
C GLY A 16 -13.90 -24.35 9.77
N ILE A 17 -12.64 -24.00 9.53
CA ILE A 17 -12.00 -24.07 8.20
C ILE A 17 -11.78 -25.53 7.79
N GLU A 18 -11.38 -26.40 8.72
CA GLU A 18 -11.20 -27.84 8.46
C GLU A 18 -12.50 -28.55 8.04
N ARG A 19 -13.66 -28.01 8.42
CA ARG A 19 -14.99 -28.54 8.05
C ARG A 19 -15.47 -28.09 6.68
N LEU A 20 -14.83 -27.09 6.07
CA LEU A 20 -15.17 -26.59 4.73
C LEU A 20 -14.62 -27.52 3.66
N ARG A 21 -15.31 -27.59 2.52
CA ARG A 21 -14.80 -28.33 1.37
C ARG A 21 -13.58 -27.63 0.77
N PRO A 22 -12.69 -28.35 0.04
CA PRO A 22 -11.48 -27.77 -0.51
C PRO A 22 -11.71 -26.53 -1.40
N ASP A 23 -12.80 -26.51 -2.17
CA ASP A 23 -13.22 -25.37 -3.00
C ASP A 23 -13.63 -24.15 -2.17
N GLU A 24 -14.31 -24.38 -1.06
CA GLU A 24 -14.74 -23.33 -0.13
C GLU A 24 -13.55 -22.76 0.66
N GLN A 25 -12.59 -23.61 1.02
CA GLN A 25 -11.33 -23.19 1.62
C GLN A 25 -10.53 -22.28 0.67
N LEU A 26 -10.43 -22.66 -0.61
CA LEU A 26 -9.77 -21.84 -1.64
C LEU A 26 -10.45 -20.49 -1.82
N ASN A 27 -11.78 -20.46 -1.86
CA ASN A 27 -12.55 -19.23 -1.95
C ASN A 27 -12.33 -18.34 -0.69
N LEU A 28 -12.30 -18.95 0.50
CA LEU A 28 -12.01 -18.24 1.73
C LEU A 28 -10.61 -17.60 1.72
N ILE A 29 -9.58 -18.32 1.24
CA ILE A 29 -8.23 -17.79 1.08
C ILE A 29 -8.25 -16.58 0.13
N GLN A 30 -8.97 -16.66 -0.99
CA GLN A 30 -9.08 -15.56 -1.96
C GLN A 30 -9.70 -14.31 -1.31
N ILE A 31 -10.80 -14.48 -0.58
CA ILE A 31 -11.50 -13.39 0.12
C ILE A 31 -10.59 -12.75 1.19
N ILE A 32 -9.94 -13.57 2.02
CA ILE A 32 -9.03 -13.08 3.07
C ILE A 32 -7.86 -12.32 2.43
N SER A 33 -7.25 -12.88 1.39
CA SER A 33 -6.14 -12.26 0.67
C SER A 33 -6.52 -10.91 0.06
N ALA A 34 -7.70 -10.81 -0.57
CA ALA A 34 -8.19 -9.56 -1.16
C ALA A 34 -8.43 -8.48 -0.09
N ARG A 35 -9.02 -8.87 1.05
CA ARG A 35 -9.26 -7.97 2.19
C ARG A 35 -7.95 -7.49 2.81
N LEU A 36 -6.99 -8.38 3.02
CA LEU A 36 -5.67 -8.02 3.53
C LEU A 36 -4.94 -7.06 2.60
N LYS A 37 -4.92 -7.33 1.29
CA LYS A 37 -4.35 -6.40 0.29
C LYS A 37 -5.00 -5.02 0.35
N THR A 38 -6.31 -4.96 0.53
CA THR A 38 -7.05 -3.69 0.62
C THR A 38 -6.74 -2.93 1.90
N ASN A 39 -6.68 -3.62 3.04
CA ASN A 39 -6.33 -3.02 4.33
C ASN A 39 -4.87 -2.56 4.37
N LEU A 40 -3.94 -3.34 3.82
CA LEU A 40 -2.54 -2.95 3.69
C LEU A 40 -2.36 -1.74 2.76
N ARG A 41 -3.12 -1.66 1.66
CA ARG A 41 -3.16 -0.46 0.80
C ARG A 41 -3.72 0.75 1.54
N ARG A 42 -4.69 0.56 2.43
CA ARG A 42 -5.26 1.65 3.26
C ARG A 42 -4.25 2.18 4.28
N GLY A 43 -3.25 1.37 4.67
CA GLY A 43 -2.12 1.77 5.50
C GLY A 43 -0.95 2.40 4.74
N LYS A 44 -0.99 2.47 3.40
CA LYS A 44 -0.02 3.31 2.67
C LYS A 44 -0.36 4.77 2.97
N VAL A 45 0.52 5.42 3.71
CA VAL A 45 0.48 6.86 3.96
C VAL A 45 0.28 7.55 2.61
N LYS A 46 -0.70 8.45 2.53
CA LYS A 46 -0.85 9.30 1.35
C LYS A 46 0.35 10.23 1.33
N HIS A 47 1.35 9.88 0.54
CA HIS A 47 2.53 10.72 0.38
C HIS A 47 2.13 12.06 -0.23
N SER A 48 2.57 13.15 0.40
CA SER A 48 2.43 14.49 -0.17
C SER A 48 3.59 14.75 -1.12
N LEU A 49 3.32 15.44 -2.23
CA LEU A 49 4.39 15.91 -3.13
C LEU A 49 5.39 16.82 -2.40
N MET A 50 4.96 17.49 -1.32
CA MET A 50 5.82 18.30 -0.45
C MET A 50 6.91 17.49 0.26
N GLU A 51 6.77 16.16 0.38
CA GLU A 51 7.85 15.31 0.94
C GLU A 51 9.10 15.30 0.05
N LEU A 52 8.96 15.66 -1.22
CA LEU A 52 10.08 15.77 -2.17
C LEU A 52 10.68 17.18 -2.24
N GLU A 53 10.08 18.16 -1.57
CA GLU A 53 10.57 19.54 -1.57
C GLU A 53 11.96 19.61 -0.92
N GLY A 54 12.89 20.31 -1.58
CA GLY A 54 14.24 20.52 -1.05
C GLY A 54 15.22 19.35 -1.23
N LEU A 55 14.76 18.14 -1.59
CA LEU A 55 15.67 17.00 -1.84
C LEU A 55 16.66 17.26 -2.98
N GLY A 56 16.30 18.10 -3.95
CA GLY A 56 17.18 18.50 -5.06
C GLY A 56 18.17 19.62 -4.72
N ALA A 57 17.92 20.42 -3.68
CA ALA A 57 18.73 21.60 -3.37
C ALA A 57 20.25 21.34 -3.25
N PRO A 58 20.73 20.26 -2.60
CA PRO A 58 22.16 19.98 -2.53
C PRO A 58 22.76 19.57 -3.90
N ILE A 59 21.97 18.97 -4.79
CA ILE A 59 22.42 18.54 -6.14
C ILE A 59 22.61 19.77 -7.04
N TRP A 60 21.72 20.76 -6.91
CA TRP A 60 21.75 22.00 -7.68
C TRP A 60 22.68 23.08 -7.08
N LYS A 61 23.36 22.78 -5.97
CA LYS A 61 24.24 23.74 -5.30
C LYS A 61 25.43 24.10 -6.20
N GLY A 62 25.54 25.38 -6.55
CA GLY A 62 26.61 25.89 -7.41
C GLY A 62 26.37 25.68 -8.92
N ILE A 63 25.20 25.15 -9.30
CA ILE A 63 24.76 25.06 -10.69
C ILE A 63 23.81 26.22 -10.96
N ASP A 64 24.08 27.02 -11.99
CA ASP A 64 23.12 28.00 -12.49
C ASP A 64 22.00 27.27 -13.23
N ALA A 65 20.82 27.23 -12.62
CA ALA A 65 19.66 26.55 -13.15
C ALA A 65 19.25 27.09 -14.53
N GLN A 66 19.37 28.40 -14.75
CA GLN A 66 18.99 29.03 -16.00
C GLN A 66 19.98 28.70 -17.11
N GLN A 67 21.28 28.69 -16.78
CA GLN A 67 22.33 28.28 -17.72
C GLN A 67 22.18 26.81 -18.12
N TYR A 68 21.87 25.93 -17.16
CA TYR A 68 21.64 24.51 -17.40
C TYR A 68 20.48 24.28 -18.38
N VAL A 69 19.33 24.93 -18.14
CA VAL A 69 18.15 24.84 -19.03
C VAL A 69 18.46 25.37 -20.43
N ASN A 70 19.21 26.47 -20.53
CA ASN A 70 19.59 27.04 -21.81
C ASN A 70 20.51 26.09 -22.62
N LYS A 71 21.37 25.33 -21.95
CA LYS A 71 22.23 24.31 -22.59
C LYS A 71 21.41 23.13 -23.09
N GLU A 72 20.47 22.63 -22.29
CA GLU A 72 19.57 21.54 -22.68
C GLU A 72 18.71 21.94 -23.90
N ARG A 73 18.12 23.15 -23.92
CA ARG A 73 17.35 23.63 -25.08
C ARG A 73 18.17 23.67 -26.37
N LYS A 74 19.39 24.19 -26.30
CA LYS A 74 20.32 24.21 -27.43
C LYS A 74 20.76 22.83 -27.91
N SER A 75 20.61 21.79 -27.08
CA SER A 75 20.92 20.41 -27.46
C SER A 75 19.75 19.71 -28.16
N TRP A 76 18.56 20.32 -28.16
CA TRP A 76 17.34 19.78 -28.76
C TRP A 76 16.94 20.54 -30.04
N ASP A 77 17.54 21.70 -30.29
CA ASP A 77 17.60 22.37 -31.60
C ASP A 77 18.69 21.73 -32.48
#